data_AF-F2F0B9-F1
#
_entry.id   AF-F2F0B9-F1
#
_cell.length_a   1.000
_cell.length_b   1.000
_cell.length_c   1.000
_cell.angle_alpha   90.00
_cell.angle_beta   90.00
_cell.angle_gamma   90.00
#
_symmetry.space_group_name_H-M   'P 1'
#
loop_
_entity.id
_entity.type
_entity.pdbx_description
1 polymer ?
#
loop_
_entity_poly.entity_id
_entity_poly.type
_entity_poly.pdbx_seq_one_letter_code
_entity_poly.pdbx_strand_id
1 'polypeptide(L)'
;MYINQEYEKHIISDIYNEGYRYLKILSGHVSPLLVEQILDKYKELHIKVYVGMVSSEGISEWTHLVFQHLVRRYSSRLEVYYQVSLPGNHSNLYYWENPLILGLNHRVFIGSASFTLNSFKHQKEIMIMEHFNADEVFNNLDVINCTSPNTTHQINIHRKRENELTVSYNNENLNLYSHLEDENKYKFEYIDIPLTIRGGETPPKSGINWGHNGRNGLRQTTRTGNEAYLSISKHVHKERPNFLPQRGEKILILTDDEKMFVCVVAQEHRKAIQTCDNNSILGAYIRERIGVQSGAYVETKDLIRYGRDSLRLSKIYEGLYVLNFDSKLTLSNCEEYLWNLEDRETTVLYKDNEKQILIESIFIRIPQLNIDIYGGYLSLWDKEENDYFIDSDLFIIKDIETDTVVYEEGGSPLVATVFNYCNTLKLDTSIETLHSLKCEIKIKKF
;
A
#
# COMPACT_ATOMS: atom_id res chain seq x y z
N MET A 1 29.69 -2.59 31.01
CA MET A 1 30.48 -2.44 29.76
C MET A 1 29.77 -1.42 28.88
N TYR A 2 30.48 -0.45 28.29
CA TYR A 2 29.85 0.53 27.37
C TYR A 2 29.93 0.08 25.92
N ILE A 3 28.91 0.40 25.13
CA ILE A 3 28.73 0.06 23.73
C ILE A 3 28.47 1.36 22.97
N ASN A 4 29.23 1.61 21.92
CA ASN A 4 29.15 2.84 21.10
C ASN A 4 29.26 2.56 19.58
N GLN A 5 29.18 1.29 19.19
CA GLN A 5 29.17 0.81 17.81
C GLN A 5 28.60 -0.62 17.80
N GLU A 6 28.28 -1.14 16.61
CA GLU A 6 27.77 -2.51 16.42
C GLU A 6 26.58 -2.85 17.34
N TYR A 7 25.64 -1.92 17.55
CA TYR A 7 24.55 -2.07 18.53
C TYR A 7 23.72 -3.33 18.34
N GLU A 8 23.35 -3.69 17.10
CA GLU A 8 22.61 -4.95 16.84
C GLU A 8 23.41 -6.17 17.31
N LYS A 9 24.72 -6.19 17.11
CA LYS A 9 25.56 -7.30 17.53
C LYS A 9 25.58 -7.41 19.06
N HIS A 10 25.92 -6.33 19.74
CA HIS A 10 26.14 -6.37 21.19
C HIS A 10 24.86 -6.39 22.03
N ILE A 11 23.79 -5.71 21.58
CA ILE A 11 22.52 -5.63 22.31
C ILE A 11 21.60 -6.81 21.95
N ILE A 12 21.73 -7.37 20.73
CA ILE A 12 20.85 -8.43 20.25
C ILE A 12 21.58 -9.74 19.98
N SER A 13 22.54 -9.77 19.04
CA SER A 13 23.14 -11.03 18.57
C SER A 13 23.87 -11.79 19.67
N ASP A 14 24.73 -11.11 20.43
CA ASP A 14 25.57 -11.73 21.46
C ASP A 14 24.67 -12.35 22.55
N ILE A 15 23.65 -11.62 22.99
CA ILE A 15 22.71 -12.06 24.03
C ILE A 15 21.82 -13.21 23.55
N TYR A 16 21.35 -13.16 22.30
CA TYR A 16 20.65 -14.28 21.68
C TYR A 16 21.54 -15.54 21.62
N ASN A 17 22.82 -15.39 21.26
CA ASN A 17 23.77 -16.49 21.20
C ASN A 17 24.10 -17.09 22.57
N GLU A 18 23.95 -16.31 23.66
CA GLU A 18 24.01 -16.79 25.05
C GLU A 18 22.77 -17.60 25.47
N GLY A 19 21.75 -17.74 24.60
CA GLY A 19 20.57 -18.57 24.87
C GLY A 19 19.34 -17.81 25.33
N TYR A 20 19.38 -16.47 25.38
CA TYR A 20 18.22 -15.65 25.73
C TYR A 20 17.22 -15.60 24.57
N ARG A 21 15.93 -15.59 24.88
CA ARG A 21 14.84 -15.67 23.89
C ARG A 21 13.71 -14.68 24.11
N TYR A 22 13.75 -13.89 25.18
CA TYR A 22 12.71 -12.92 25.52
C TYR A 22 13.35 -11.55 25.72
N LEU A 23 12.88 -10.57 24.94
CA LEU A 23 13.37 -9.20 24.97
C LEU A 23 12.19 -8.23 25.15
N LYS A 24 12.18 -7.48 26.25
CA LYS A 24 11.30 -6.32 26.46
C LYS A 24 12.07 -5.04 26.09
N ILE A 25 11.43 -4.17 25.31
CA ILE A 25 12.03 -2.94 24.79
C ILE A 25 11.12 -1.79 25.18
N LEU A 26 11.60 -0.88 26.03
CA LEU A 26 11.01 0.43 26.22
C LEU A 26 11.86 1.44 25.46
N SER A 27 11.28 2.09 24.47
CA SER A 27 11.99 3.08 23.67
C SER A 27 11.08 4.23 23.32
N GLY A 28 11.61 5.46 23.36
CA GLY A 28 10.86 6.65 22.95
C GLY A 28 10.23 6.49 21.57
N HIS A 29 11.02 5.98 20.62
CA HIS A 29 10.57 5.74 19.25
C HIS A 29 11.07 4.41 18.72
N VAL A 30 10.28 3.79 17.84
CA VAL A 30 10.58 2.46 17.32
C VAL A 30 10.37 2.39 15.82
N SER A 31 11.36 1.85 15.09
CA SER A 31 11.22 1.55 13.65
C SER A 31 10.64 0.15 13.44
N PRO A 32 9.48 0.00 12.77
CA PRO A 32 8.91 -1.33 12.50
C PRO A 32 9.84 -2.23 11.67
N LEU A 33 10.64 -1.66 10.76
CA LEU A 33 11.58 -2.44 9.96
C LEU A 33 12.71 -3.05 10.80
N LEU A 34 13.17 -2.39 11.87
CA LEU A 34 14.17 -2.98 12.77
C LEU A 34 13.58 -4.18 13.53
N VAL A 35 12.33 -4.06 13.99
CA VAL A 35 11.57 -5.18 14.59
C VAL A 35 11.47 -6.35 13.62
N GLU A 36 11.07 -6.09 12.36
CA GLU A 36 10.98 -7.12 11.32
C GLU A 36 12.33 -7.80 11.07
N GLN A 37 13.42 -7.03 10.91
CA GLN A 37 14.75 -7.57 10.64
C GLN A 37 15.24 -8.48 11.76
N ILE A 38 15.02 -8.07 13.02
CA ILE A 38 15.43 -8.85 14.19
C ILE A 38 14.60 -10.12 14.30
N LEU A 39 13.26 -10.07 14.22
CA LEU A 39 12.41 -11.26 14.32
C LEU A 39 12.61 -12.24 13.16
N ASP A 40 12.90 -11.72 11.97
CA ASP A 40 13.21 -12.54 10.80
C ASP A 40 14.58 -13.23 10.94
N LYS A 41 15.59 -12.56 11.50
CA LYS A 41 16.92 -13.13 11.71
C LYS A 41 16.97 -14.12 12.86
N TYR A 42 16.31 -13.82 13.98
CA TYR A 42 16.37 -14.61 15.22
C TYR A 42 15.03 -15.34 15.44
N LYS A 43 14.87 -16.52 14.82
CA LYS A 43 13.58 -17.24 14.68
C LYS A 43 12.92 -17.68 15.99
N GLU A 44 13.68 -17.78 17.08
CA GLU A 44 13.17 -18.16 18.40
C GLU A 44 12.94 -16.96 19.34
N LEU A 45 13.28 -15.74 18.89
CA LEU A 45 13.16 -14.55 19.71
C LEU A 45 11.70 -14.10 19.82
N HIS A 46 11.29 -13.78 21.04
CA HIS A 46 10.05 -13.11 21.39
C HIS A 46 10.36 -11.66 21.82
N ILE A 47 9.62 -10.70 21.29
CA ILE A 47 9.81 -9.28 21.57
C ILE A 47 8.51 -8.66 22.09
N LYS A 48 8.63 -7.90 23.18
CA LYS A 48 7.60 -6.95 23.63
C LYS A 48 8.14 -5.54 23.46
N VAL A 49 7.45 -4.73 22.68
CA VAL A 49 7.85 -3.35 22.39
C VAL A 49 6.88 -2.39 23.07
N TYR A 50 7.41 -1.41 23.78
CA TYR A 50 6.68 -0.31 24.39
C TYR A 50 7.18 1.00 23.76
N VAL A 51 6.34 1.62 22.92
CA VAL A 51 6.65 2.89 22.23
C VAL A 51 6.23 4.05 23.13
N GLY A 52 7.21 4.76 23.68
CA GLY A 52 7.00 5.64 24.81
C GLY A 52 6.53 7.06 24.47
N MET A 53 6.85 7.59 23.28
CA MET A 53 6.50 8.98 22.93
C MET A 53 5.12 9.15 22.28
N VAL A 54 4.37 8.07 22.08
CA VAL A 54 3.06 8.13 21.38
C VAL A 54 2.04 9.02 22.12
N SER A 55 2.05 9.05 23.46
CA SER A 55 1.14 9.92 24.24
C SER A 55 1.40 11.41 24.04
N SER A 56 2.67 11.80 23.81
CA SER A 56 3.04 13.20 23.57
C SER A 56 2.97 13.60 22.10
N GLU A 57 3.42 12.72 21.18
CA GLU A 57 3.65 13.05 19.77
C GLU A 57 2.62 12.43 18.82
N GLY A 58 1.86 11.45 19.29
CA GLY A 58 1.04 10.58 18.44
C GLY A 58 1.87 9.62 17.59
N ILE A 59 1.23 9.02 16.60
CA ILE A 59 1.86 8.10 15.64
C ILE A 59 1.21 8.25 14.26
N SER A 60 1.97 8.06 13.17
CA SER A 60 1.36 8.04 11.84
C SER A 60 0.50 6.80 11.62
N GLU A 61 -0.61 6.96 10.91
CA GLU A 61 -1.48 5.85 10.52
C GLU A 61 -0.70 4.74 9.78
N TRP A 62 0.20 5.12 8.89
CA TRP A 62 1.08 4.19 8.17
C TRP A 62 1.94 3.34 9.11
N THR A 63 2.55 3.95 10.13
CA THR A 63 3.38 3.21 11.11
C THR A 63 2.53 2.32 11.99
N HIS A 64 1.35 2.81 12.41
CA HIS A 64 0.40 2.04 13.20
C HIS A 64 -0.06 0.77 12.47
N LEU A 65 -0.51 0.91 11.22
CA LEU A 65 -0.95 -0.22 10.39
C LEU A 65 0.18 -1.22 10.19
N VAL A 66 1.40 -0.76 9.91
CA VAL A 66 2.56 -1.64 9.78
C VAL A 66 2.83 -2.42 11.08
N PHE A 67 2.75 -1.79 12.25
CA PHE A 67 2.88 -2.53 13.52
C PHE A 67 1.80 -3.59 13.68
N GLN A 68 0.55 -3.28 13.33
CA GLN A 68 -0.53 -4.28 13.36
C GLN A 68 -0.25 -5.45 12.40
N HIS A 69 0.26 -5.18 11.20
CA HIS A 69 0.68 -6.24 10.27
C HIS A 69 1.81 -7.10 10.82
N LEU A 70 2.82 -6.49 11.45
CA LEU A 70 3.92 -7.23 12.06
C LEU A 70 3.45 -8.09 13.23
N VAL A 71 2.58 -7.57 14.10
CA VAL A 71 1.97 -8.36 15.19
C VAL A 71 1.19 -9.54 14.63
N ARG A 72 0.41 -9.36 13.56
CA ARG A 72 -0.28 -10.48 12.88
C ARG A 72 0.71 -11.49 12.28
N ARG A 73 1.79 -11.02 11.62
CA ARG A 73 2.80 -11.88 10.96
C ARG A 73 3.60 -12.72 11.96
N TYR A 74 4.00 -12.13 13.08
CA TYR A 74 4.84 -12.80 14.09
C TYR A 74 4.06 -13.38 15.26
N SER A 75 2.76 -13.07 15.36
CA SER A 75 1.82 -13.68 16.29
C SER A 75 2.35 -13.65 17.73
N SER A 76 2.45 -14.79 18.42
CA SER A 76 2.95 -14.89 19.81
C SER A 76 4.41 -14.43 20.02
N ARG A 77 5.16 -14.11 18.96
CA ARG A 77 6.55 -13.63 19.04
C ARG A 77 6.67 -12.10 19.08
N LEU A 78 5.59 -11.36 18.84
CA LEU A 78 5.62 -9.91 18.87
C LEU A 78 4.38 -9.34 19.54
N GLU A 79 4.60 -8.55 20.58
CA GLU A 79 3.60 -7.66 21.15
C GLU A 79 4.09 -6.22 21.05
N VAL A 80 3.20 -5.30 20.66
CA VAL A 80 3.52 -3.87 20.54
C VAL A 80 2.50 -3.08 21.34
N TYR A 81 3.01 -2.20 22.20
CA TYR A 81 2.26 -1.37 23.12
C TYR A 81 2.63 0.09 22.91
N TYR A 82 1.63 0.97 23.03
CA TYR A 82 1.82 2.41 23.01
C TYR A 82 1.57 2.97 24.40
N GLN A 83 2.45 3.83 24.87
CA GLN A 83 2.20 4.59 26.09
C GLN A 83 1.07 5.60 25.84
N VAL A 84 0.11 5.66 26.75
CA VAL A 84 -1.07 6.55 26.65
C VAL A 84 -1.03 7.69 27.66
N SER A 85 -0.31 7.54 28.77
CA SER A 85 -0.17 8.59 29.78
C SER A 85 0.90 9.61 29.45
N LEU A 86 0.64 10.87 29.82
CA LEU A 86 1.64 11.94 29.86
C LEU A 86 2.39 11.94 31.21
N PRO A 87 3.65 12.40 31.25
CA PRO A 87 4.47 12.77 30.09
C PRO A 87 4.88 11.53 29.28
N GLY A 88 5.10 11.70 27.98
CA GLY A 88 5.66 10.65 27.12
C GLY A 88 7.02 10.17 27.64
N ASN A 89 7.31 8.89 27.41
CA ASN A 89 8.52 8.25 27.88
C ASN A 89 9.58 8.19 26.78
N HIS A 90 10.64 8.99 26.93
CA HIS A 90 11.76 9.05 25.99
C HIS A 90 12.94 8.14 26.41
N SER A 91 12.73 7.24 27.37
CA SER A 91 13.77 6.32 27.85
C SER A 91 14.07 5.25 26.82
N ASN A 92 15.31 4.74 26.83
CA ASN A 92 15.73 3.62 25.99
C ASN A 92 16.33 2.51 26.87
N LEU A 93 15.56 1.42 27.02
CA LEU A 93 15.81 0.30 27.90
C LEU A 93 15.53 -1.01 27.15
N TYR A 94 16.52 -1.90 27.12
CA TYR A 94 16.44 -3.23 26.54
C TYR A 94 16.66 -4.27 27.62
N TYR A 95 15.64 -5.06 27.93
CA TYR A 95 15.64 -5.99 29.03
C TYR A 95 15.46 -7.42 28.54
N TRP A 96 16.49 -8.22 28.71
CA TRP A 96 16.52 -9.62 28.30
C TRP A 96 16.25 -10.54 29.48
N GLU A 97 15.38 -11.52 29.23
CA GLU A 97 15.01 -12.57 30.17
C GLU A 97 15.42 -13.94 29.63
N ASN A 98 15.89 -14.80 30.54
CA ASN A 98 16.11 -16.21 30.25
C ASN A 98 15.38 -17.07 31.29
N PRO A 99 14.18 -17.60 30.98
CA PRO A 99 13.39 -18.37 31.93
C PRO A 99 14.01 -19.75 32.25
N LEU A 100 14.99 -20.21 31.48
CA LEU A 100 15.63 -21.51 31.67
C LEU A 100 16.82 -21.48 32.64
N ILE A 101 17.31 -20.29 33.01
CA ILE A 101 18.40 -20.13 33.97
C ILE A 101 17.79 -19.72 35.32
N LEU A 102 17.65 -20.70 36.23
CA LEU A 102 17.27 -20.45 37.61
C LEU A 102 18.34 -19.56 38.28
N GLY A 103 17.99 -18.31 38.55
CA GLY A 103 18.85 -17.33 39.24
C GLY A 103 19.27 -16.14 38.37
N LEU A 104 18.36 -15.17 38.22
CA LEU A 104 18.64 -13.73 38.00
C LEU A 104 19.67 -13.33 36.93
N ASN A 105 19.87 -14.12 35.89
CA ASN A 105 20.70 -13.68 34.77
C ASN A 105 19.85 -12.79 33.86
N HIS A 106 19.62 -11.55 34.28
CA HIS A 106 19.05 -10.49 33.46
C HIS A 106 20.17 -9.74 32.74
N ARG A 107 19.91 -9.32 31.50
CA ARG A 107 20.78 -8.38 30.77
C ARG A 107 19.97 -7.14 30.46
N VAL A 108 20.39 -6.02 31.03
CA VAL A 108 19.75 -4.73 30.84
C VAL A 108 20.70 -3.84 30.05
N PHE A 109 20.22 -3.22 28.98
CA PHE A 109 20.95 -2.16 28.29
C PHE A 109 20.18 -0.86 28.42
N ILE A 110 20.84 0.20 28.87
CA ILE A 110 20.27 1.54 29.01
C ILE A 110 21.20 2.55 28.35
N GLY A 111 20.63 3.55 27.69
CA GLY A 111 21.41 4.63 27.12
C GLY A 111 20.61 5.52 26.18
N SER A 112 21.28 6.07 25.18
CA SER A 112 20.69 7.06 24.27
C SER A 112 20.07 6.44 23.02
N ALA A 113 20.44 5.22 22.63
CA ALA A 113 19.97 4.61 21.39
C ALA A 113 18.48 4.20 21.43
N SER A 114 17.64 4.92 20.71
CA SER A 114 16.26 4.49 20.44
C SER A 114 16.24 3.23 19.58
N PHE A 115 15.14 2.45 19.63
CA PHE A 115 15.03 1.21 18.87
C PHE A 115 14.62 1.48 17.41
N THR A 116 15.47 2.24 16.73
CA THR A 116 15.26 2.73 15.37
C THR A 116 16.42 2.34 14.47
N LEU A 117 16.18 2.25 13.16
CA LEU A 117 17.26 1.97 12.21
C LEU A 117 18.36 3.03 12.24
N ASN A 118 17.98 4.29 12.38
CA ASN A 118 18.92 5.40 12.44
C ASN A 118 19.84 5.29 13.66
N SER A 119 19.29 5.03 14.84
CA SER A 119 20.08 4.86 16.06
C SER A 119 21.01 3.64 15.99
N PHE A 120 20.54 2.54 15.40
CA PHE A 120 21.32 1.30 15.31
C PHE A 120 22.38 1.30 14.18
N LYS A 121 22.20 2.08 13.12
CA LYS A 121 23.08 2.04 11.94
C LYS A 121 23.83 3.35 11.64
N HIS A 122 23.25 4.51 11.95
CA HIS A 122 23.70 5.79 11.40
C HIS A 122 24.12 6.80 12.47
N GLN A 123 23.59 6.70 13.68
CA GLN A 123 23.91 7.61 14.78
C GLN A 123 25.01 7.06 15.69
N LYS A 124 25.69 7.98 16.38
CA LYS A 124 26.67 7.66 17.42
C LYS A 124 25.98 7.78 18.77
N GLU A 125 25.57 6.65 19.30
CA GLU A 125 24.89 6.49 20.57
C GLU A 125 25.82 5.90 21.63
N ILE A 126 25.38 5.90 22.89
CA ILE A 126 26.06 5.20 23.97
C ILE A 126 25.04 4.37 24.72
N MET A 127 25.37 3.10 24.94
CA MET A 127 24.60 2.16 25.74
C MET A 127 25.51 1.53 26.80
N ILE A 128 24.96 1.25 27.98
CA ILE A 128 25.65 0.55 29.06
C ILE A 128 24.88 -0.73 29.37
N MET A 129 25.62 -1.82 29.50
CA MET A 129 25.08 -3.11 29.95
C MET A 129 25.21 -3.23 31.47
N GLU A 130 24.09 -3.56 32.11
CA GLU A 130 23.91 -3.74 33.55
C GLU A 130 23.16 -5.05 33.87
N HIS A 131 23.22 -5.46 35.14
CA HIS A 131 22.64 -6.70 35.64
C HIS A 131 21.68 -6.43 36.80
N PHE A 132 20.44 -6.06 36.49
CA PHE A 132 19.38 -5.91 37.48
C PHE A 132 18.03 -6.31 36.90
N ASN A 133 17.03 -6.52 37.77
CA ASN A 133 15.66 -6.79 37.34
C ASN A 133 14.94 -5.46 37.02
N ALA A 134 14.46 -5.31 35.79
CA ALA A 134 13.77 -4.11 35.33
C ALA A 134 12.24 -4.28 35.17
N ASP A 135 11.65 -5.35 35.70
CA ASP A 135 10.22 -5.65 35.52
C ASP A 135 9.31 -4.55 36.07
N GLU A 136 9.69 -3.93 37.19
CA GLU A 136 8.93 -2.83 37.78
C GLU A 136 8.78 -1.64 36.81
N VAL A 137 9.78 -1.38 35.96
CA VAL A 137 9.71 -0.32 34.95
C VAL A 137 8.56 -0.59 33.98
N PHE A 138 8.41 -1.84 33.52
CA PHE A 138 7.38 -2.22 32.55
C PHE A 138 6.00 -2.37 33.19
N ASN A 139 5.92 -2.90 34.41
CA ASN A 139 4.66 -3.11 35.12
C ASN A 139 3.95 -1.80 35.48
N ASN A 140 4.70 -0.71 35.61
CA ASN A 140 4.17 0.61 35.94
C ASN A 140 3.83 1.46 34.71
N LEU A 141 3.99 0.95 33.49
CA LEU A 141 3.62 1.68 32.27
C LEU A 141 2.10 1.66 32.05
N ASP A 142 1.52 2.83 31.80
CA ASP A 142 0.15 2.95 31.31
C ASP A 142 0.14 2.87 29.78
N VAL A 143 -0.25 1.71 29.26
CA VAL A 143 -0.08 1.35 27.85
C VAL A 143 -1.31 0.65 27.27
N ILE A 144 -1.49 0.80 25.95
CA ILE A 144 -2.48 0.07 25.16
C ILE A 144 -1.79 -0.79 24.10
N ASN A 145 -2.26 -2.02 23.89
CA ASN A 145 -1.78 -2.88 22.80
C ASN A 145 -2.21 -2.29 21.45
N CYS A 146 -1.32 -2.22 20.46
CA CYS A 146 -1.59 -1.58 19.17
C CYS A 146 -2.69 -2.28 18.33
N THR A 147 -3.03 -3.52 18.66
CA THR A 147 -4.12 -4.28 18.03
C THR A 147 -5.45 -4.16 18.76
N SER A 148 -5.48 -3.45 19.90
CA SER A 148 -6.70 -3.21 20.65
C SER A 148 -7.68 -2.36 19.82
N PRO A 149 -8.98 -2.72 19.75
CA PRO A 149 -10.00 -1.90 19.10
C PRO A 149 -10.09 -0.47 19.66
N ASN A 150 -9.69 -0.28 20.91
CA ASN A 150 -9.74 1.02 21.59
C ASN A 150 -8.51 1.91 21.32
N THR A 151 -7.50 1.42 20.59
CA THR A 151 -6.24 2.16 20.36
C THR A 151 -6.49 3.52 19.73
N THR A 152 -7.32 3.57 18.69
CA THR A 152 -7.68 4.80 17.95
C THR A 152 -8.37 5.87 18.81
N HIS A 153 -8.90 5.49 19.98
CA HIS A 153 -9.57 6.40 20.91
C HIS A 153 -8.64 6.91 22.02
N GLN A 154 -7.53 6.23 22.29
CA GLN A 154 -6.63 6.54 23.41
C GLN A 154 -5.33 7.22 22.98
N ILE A 155 -5.00 7.17 21.69
CA ILE A 155 -3.81 7.82 21.14
C ILE A 155 -4.16 8.70 19.95
N ASN A 156 -3.31 9.69 19.68
CA ASN A 156 -3.42 10.51 18.49
C ASN A 156 -2.82 9.76 17.29
N ILE A 157 -3.67 9.31 16.37
CA ILE A 157 -3.25 8.74 15.09
C ILE A 157 -3.38 9.79 14.01
N HIS A 158 -2.23 10.15 13.44
CA HIS A 158 -2.15 11.12 12.35
C HIS A 158 -2.56 10.46 11.05
N ARG A 159 -3.85 10.59 10.71
CA ARG A 159 -4.40 10.23 9.41
C ARG A 159 -4.17 11.39 8.48
N LYS A 160 -3.34 11.22 7.46
CA LYS A 160 -3.29 12.20 6.38
C LYS A 160 -3.25 11.46 5.05
N ARG A 161 -4.04 11.95 4.10
CA ARG A 161 -3.97 11.53 2.69
C ARG A 161 -2.64 12.03 2.11
N GLU A 162 -2.05 11.34 1.14
CA GLU A 162 -0.74 11.67 0.54
C GLU A 162 -0.52 13.15 0.17
N ASN A 163 -1.60 13.93 0.00
CA ASN A 163 -1.57 15.34 -0.38
C ASN A 163 -1.46 16.35 0.78
N GLU A 164 -1.49 15.94 2.05
CA GLU A 164 -1.55 16.86 3.22
C GLU A 164 -0.40 16.65 4.24
N LEU A 165 0.67 15.95 3.85
CA LEU A 165 1.70 15.46 4.77
C LEU A 165 2.98 16.30 4.84
N THR A 166 3.05 17.05 5.93
CA THR A 166 4.21 17.81 6.44
C THR A 166 5.34 16.92 6.97
N VAL A 167 6.58 17.21 6.56
CA VAL A 167 7.82 16.74 7.24
C VAL A 167 8.75 17.93 7.44
N SER A 168 9.22 18.13 8.67
CA SER A 168 10.40 18.94 8.97
C SER A 168 11.65 18.08 8.84
N TYR A 169 12.53 18.42 7.91
CA TYR A 169 13.90 17.91 7.91
C TYR A 169 14.64 18.56 9.08
N ASN A 170 14.85 17.82 10.17
CA ASN A 170 15.99 17.99 11.06
C ASN A 170 16.32 16.61 11.67
N ASN A 171 17.54 16.15 11.40
CA ASN A 171 18.10 14.82 11.66
C ASN A 171 18.22 14.42 13.15
N GLU A 172 17.46 15.01 14.07
CA GLU A 172 17.78 14.91 15.49
C GLU A 172 16.68 14.33 16.38
N ASN A 173 15.47 14.10 15.89
CA ASN A 173 14.42 13.44 16.65
C ASN A 173 13.46 12.73 15.69
N LEU A 174 12.81 11.65 16.12
CA LEU A 174 11.55 11.19 15.50
C LEU A 174 10.40 12.18 15.81
N ASN A 175 10.69 13.48 15.80
CA ASN A 175 9.72 14.55 15.99
C ASN A 175 8.81 14.58 14.77
N LEU A 176 7.60 14.07 14.94
CA LEU A 176 6.60 14.06 13.89
C LEU A 176 6.02 15.46 13.60
N TYR A 177 6.27 16.51 14.41
CA TYR A 177 5.81 17.87 14.12
C TYR A 177 6.69 18.94 14.77
N SER A 178 7.13 19.92 13.97
CA SER A 178 7.31 21.30 14.44
C SER A 178 6.22 22.17 13.81
N HIS A 179 5.47 22.90 14.63
CA HIS A 179 4.51 23.90 14.19
C HIS A 179 5.22 25.01 13.40
N LEU A 180 4.93 25.14 12.10
CA LEU A 180 5.21 26.36 11.35
C LEU A 180 4.02 26.68 10.44
N GLU A 181 3.57 27.92 10.57
CA GLU A 181 2.50 28.59 9.86
C GLU A 181 2.96 28.89 8.43
N ASP A 182 2.61 28.05 7.45
CA ASP A 182 2.64 28.45 6.03
C ASP A 182 1.81 27.46 5.20
N GLU A 183 0.71 27.95 4.62
CA GLU A 183 -0.36 27.17 3.99
C GLU A 183 -0.02 26.56 2.61
N ASN A 184 1.24 26.38 2.20
CA ASN A 184 1.52 26.02 0.80
C ASN A 184 2.72 25.11 0.44
N LYS A 185 3.32 24.30 1.33
CA LYS A 185 4.56 23.60 0.91
C LYS A 185 5.05 22.33 1.59
N TYR A 186 4.28 21.22 1.72
CA TYR A 186 4.90 19.98 2.23
C TYR A 186 4.30 18.67 1.66
N LYS A 187 5.08 17.94 0.86
CA LYS A 187 4.79 16.59 0.35
C LYS A 187 5.96 15.66 0.66
N PHE A 188 5.71 14.39 1.01
CA PHE A 188 6.76 13.37 1.11
C PHE A 188 7.58 13.31 -0.18
N GLU A 189 8.87 12.97 -0.08
CA GLU A 189 9.64 12.61 -1.25
C GLU A 189 9.01 11.37 -1.89
N TYR A 190 8.75 11.39 -3.20
CA TYR A 190 8.13 10.27 -3.90
C TYR A 190 8.70 10.10 -5.30
N ILE A 191 8.76 8.86 -5.79
CA ILE A 191 9.05 8.55 -7.19
C ILE A 191 7.83 7.91 -7.84
N ASP A 192 7.65 8.17 -9.13
CA ASP A 192 6.69 7.42 -9.95
C ASP A 192 7.46 6.31 -10.69
N ILE A 193 7.00 5.07 -10.49
CA ILE A 193 7.56 3.85 -11.04
C ILE A 193 6.66 3.42 -12.21
N PRO A 194 7.08 3.62 -13.47
CA PRO A 194 6.29 3.19 -14.61
C PRO A 194 6.20 1.65 -14.66
N LEU A 195 5.01 1.15 -14.97
CA LEU A 195 4.76 -0.25 -15.33
C LEU A 195 5.00 -0.50 -16.81
N THR A 196 5.28 0.56 -17.58
CA THR A 196 5.51 0.56 -19.01
C THR A 196 6.98 0.84 -19.34
N ILE A 197 7.40 0.47 -20.55
CA ILE A 197 8.68 0.85 -21.13
C ILE A 197 8.55 2.15 -21.92
N ARG A 198 9.68 2.66 -22.43
CA ARG A 198 9.69 3.77 -23.37
C ARG A 198 8.83 3.39 -24.59
N GLY A 199 7.75 4.13 -24.81
CA GLY A 199 6.73 3.81 -25.83
C GLY A 199 5.33 3.57 -25.24
N GLY A 200 5.21 3.44 -23.91
CA GLY A 200 3.91 3.27 -23.25
C GLY A 200 3.42 1.83 -23.18
N GLU A 201 4.15 0.88 -23.78
CA GLU A 201 3.81 -0.54 -23.74
C GLU A 201 4.26 -1.20 -22.44
N THR A 202 3.55 -2.23 -21.99
CA THR A 202 4.04 -3.10 -20.91
C THR A 202 5.32 -3.83 -21.34
N PRO A 203 6.34 -3.96 -20.46
CA PRO A 203 7.54 -4.71 -20.78
C PRO A 203 7.20 -6.17 -21.11
N PRO A 204 7.79 -6.77 -22.16
CA PRO A 204 7.47 -8.16 -22.53
C PRO A 204 8.09 -9.21 -21.61
N LYS A 205 9.24 -8.90 -20.99
CA LYS A 205 10.08 -9.87 -20.25
C LYS A 205 10.77 -9.27 -19.01
N SER A 206 10.20 -8.23 -18.44
CA SER A 206 10.76 -7.51 -17.28
C SER A 206 9.65 -6.82 -16.49
N GLY A 207 10.01 -6.18 -15.37
CA GLY A 207 9.04 -5.45 -14.54
C GLY A 207 7.85 -6.33 -14.14
N ILE A 208 6.65 -5.92 -14.55
CA ILE A 208 5.39 -6.61 -14.25
C ILE A 208 5.21 -7.98 -14.93
N ASN A 209 5.88 -8.21 -16.06
CA ASN A 209 5.81 -9.47 -16.84
C ASN A 209 7.08 -10.31 -16.74
N TRP A 210 7.90 -10.12 -15.70
CA TRP A 210 9.18 -10.81 -15.55
C TRP A 210 9.08 -12.35 -15.45
N GLY A 211 7.92 -12.88 -15.07
CA GLY A 211 7.58 -14.30 -15.11
C GLY A 211 7.40 -14.90 -16.51
N HIS A 212 7.19 -14.07 -17.53
CA HIS A 212 6.87 -14.50 -18.91
C HIS A 212 8.10 -14.56 -19.83
N ASN A 213 9.30 -14.72 -19.25
CA ASN A 213 10.60 -14.63 -19.94
C ASN A 213 10.96 -15.81 -20.87
N GLY A 214 9.97 -16.47 -21.46
CA GLY A 214 10.15 -17.60 -22.37
C GLY A 214 11.03 -17.32 -23.60
N ARG A 215 11.81 -18.32 -24.02
CA ARG A 215 12.29 -18.42 -25.41
C ARG A 215 11.14 -19.00 -26.25
N ASN A 216 10.93 -18.48 -27.46
CA ASN A 216 9.92 -18.96 -28.42
C ASN A 216 8.46 -18.98 -27.89
N GLY A 217 8.10 -18.07 -26.98
CA GLY A 217 6.72 -17.98 -26.44
C GLY A 217 6.35 -19.02 -25.37
N LEU A 218 7.26 -19.93 -24.99
CA LEU A 218 7.01 -20.92 -23.93
C LEU A 218 7.45 -20.39 -22.57
N ARG A 219 6.58 -20.44 -21.54
CA ARG A 219 6.92 -20.07 -20.15
C ARG A 219 8.20 -20.78 -19.70
N GLN A 220 9.13 -20.04 -19.07
CA GLN A 220 10.24 -20.69 -18.38
C GLN A 220 9.67 -21.51 -17.22
N THR A 221 10.04 -22.78 -17.12
CA THR A 221 9.55 -23.69 -16.06
C THR A 221 9.98 -23.29 -14.65
N THR A 222 10.95 -22.39 -14.52
CA THR A 222 11.52 -21.93 -13.25
C THR A 222 10.85 -20.68 -12.68
N ARG A 223 9.91 -20.06 -13.40
CA ARG A 223 9.21 -18.85 -12.96
C ARG A 223 7.71 -19.02 -13.05
N THR A 224 7.00 -18.54 -12.04
CA THR A 224 5.54 -18.44 -12.12
C THR A 224 5.16 -17.24 -12.99
N GLY A 225 3.97 -17.25 -13.58
CA GLY A 225 3.45 -16.09 -14.32
C GLY A 225 3.25 -14.84 -13.47
N ASN A 226 3.33 -14.96 -12.13
CA ASN A 226 3.20 -13.85 -11.19
C ASN A 226 4.53 -13.19 -10.84
N GLU A 227 5.67 -13.75 -11.24
CA GLU A 227 6.97 -13.15 -10.94
C GLU A 227 7.06 -11.73 -11.51
N ALA A 228 7.24 -10.73 -10.62
CA ALA A 228 7.36 -9.32 -10.98
C ALA A 228 8.32 -8.58 -10.04
N TYR A 229 8.81 -7.42 -10.47
CA TYR A 229 9.57 -6.49 -9.65
C TYR A 229 9.29 -5.04 -10.07
N LEU A 230 9.49 -4.09 -9.16
CA LEU A 230 9.37 -2.66 -9.48
C LEU A 230 10.68 -2.15 -10.07
N SER A 231 10.65 -1.62 -11.29
CA SER A 231 11.85 -1.15 -12.00
C SER A 231 12.21 0.27 -11.60
N ILE A 232 13.40 0.47 -11.03
CA ILE A 232 13.87 1.79 -10.61
C ILE A 232 14.79 2.38 -11.68
N SER A 233 14.40 3.55 -12.20
CA SER A 233 15.19 4.29 -13.18
C SER A 233 16.53 4.73 -12.60
N LYS A 234 17.58 4.70 -13.43
CA LYS A 234 18.91 5.25 -13.06
C LYS A 234 18.84 6.74 -12.69
N HIS A 235 17.87 7.48 -13.24
CA HIS A 235 17.67 8.91 -12.92
C HIS A 235 17.27 9.12 -11.46
N VAL A 236 16.46 8.23 -10.89
CA VAL A 236 16.11 8.29 -9.46
C VAL A 236 17.37 8.25 -8.60
N HIS A 237 18.28 7.32 -8.88
CA HIS A 237 19.55 7.21 -8.13
C HIS A 237 20.49 8.40 -8.31
N LYS A 238 20.36 9.13 -9.43
CA LYS A 238 21.18 10.32 -9.71
C LYS A 238 20.62 11.57 -9.02
N GLU A 239 19.31 11.76 -9.12
CA GLU A 239 18.62 12.95 -8.60
C GLU A 239 18.35 12.84 -7.11
N ARG A 240 18.12 11.61 -6.62
CA ARG A 240 17.70 11.31 -5.26
C ARG A 240 18.46 10.08 -4.71
N PRO A 241 19.79 10.20 -4.53
CA PRO A 241 20.65 9.06 -4.20
C PRO A 241 20.32 8.36 -2.86
N ASN A 242 19.64 9.08 -1.96
CA ASN A 242 19.24 8.63 -0.62
C ASN A 242 17.75 8.24 -0.53
N PHE A 243 17.01 8.29 -1.64
CA PHE A 243 15.59 7.94 -1.65
C PHE A 243 15.37 6.45 -1.37
N LEU A 244 16.25 5.57 -1.85
CA LEU A 244 16.25 4.15 -1.52
C LEU A 244 17.56 3.78 -0.81
N PRO A 245 17.53 2.77 0.08
CA PRO A 245 18.73 2.31 0.78
C PRO A 245 19.70 1.57 -0.16
N GLN A 246 20.78 1.01 0.39
CA GLN A 246 21.78 0.29 -0.39
C GLN A 246 21.23 -1.04 -0.92
N ARG A 247 21.91 -1.59 -1.93
CA ARG A 247 21.55 -2.92 -2.47
C ARG A 247 21.64 -3.97 -1.37
N GLY A 248 20.60 -4.80 -1.25
CA GLY A 248 20.49 -5.85 -0.24
C GLY A 248 19.81 -5.38 1.05
N GLU A 249 19.58 -4.08 1.23
CA GLU A 249 18.85 -3.58 2.38
C GLU A 249 17.34 -3.72 2.20
N LYS A 250 16.68 -4.17 3.27
CA LYS A 250 15.23 -4.31 3.33
C LYS A 250 14.54 -2.95 3.44
N ILE A 251 13.30 -2.89 2.99
CA ILE A 251 12.34 -1.81 3.21
C ILE A 251 10.96 -2.41 3.48
N LEU A 252 10.13 -1.73 4.26
CA LEU A 252 8.71 -2.01 4.38
C LEU A 252 7.94 -1.13 3.40
N ILE A 253 7.03 -1.73 2.65
CA ILE A 253 6.10 -1.03 1.77
C ILE A 253 4.68 -1.32 2.26
N LEU A 254 3.93 -0.28 2.60
CA LEU A 254 2.48 -0.36 2.78
C LEU A 254 1.77 0.20 1.54
N THR A 255 0.76 -0.48 1.04
CA THR A 255 0.00 0.00 -0.12
C THR A 255 -1.16 0.90 0.29
N ASP A 256 -1.73 1.61 -0.68
CA ASP A 256 -2.95 2.43 -0.50
C ASP A 256 -4.17 1.61 -0.03
N ASP A 257 -4.20 0.30 -0.30
CA ASP A 257 -5.23 -0.66 0.15
C ASP A 257 -4.74 -1.54 1.33
N GLU A 258 -3.81 -1.01 2.13
CA GLU A 258 -3.37 -1.59 3.42
C GLU A 258 -2.75 -3.00 3.30
N LYS A 259 -2.10 -3.33 2.17
CA LYS A 259 -1.24 -4.52 2.08
C LYS A 259 0.19 -4.15 2.48
N MET A 260 0.85 -5.02 3.22
CA MET A 260 2.25 -4.83 3.64
C MET A 260 3.17 -5.82 2.94
N PHE A 261 4.27 -5.32 2.38
CA PHE A 261 5.34 -6.11 1.80
C PHE A 261 6.68 -5.82 2.50
N VAL A 262 7.42 -6.89 2.78
CA VAL A 262 8.85 -6.79 3.09
C VAL A 262 9.61 -6.92 1.77
N CYS A 263 10.28 -5.85 1.38
CA CYS A 263 10.98 -5.76 0.10
C CYS A 263 12.47 -5.51 0.31
N VAL A 264 13.26 -5.70 -0.73
CA VAL A 264 14.70 -5.45 -0.78
C VAL A 264 15.05 -4.68 -2.05
N VAL A 265 15.99 -3.75 -1.93
CA VAL A 265 16.61 -3.11 -3.10
C VAL A 265 17.58 -4.09 -3.75
N ALA A 266 17.26 -4.52 -4.96
CA ALA A 266 17.88 -5.66 -5.60
C ALA A 266 18.51 -5.32 -6.96
N GLN A 267 19.16 -6.35 -7.52
CA GLN A 267 19.83 -6.35 -8.82
C GLN A 267 21.00 -5.37 -8.95
N GLU A 268 21.78 -5.53 -10.02
CA GLU A 268 22.89 -4.63 -10.33
C GLU A 268 22.40 -3.19 -10.51
N HIS A 269 23.16 -2.24 -9.97
CA HIS A 269 22.83 -0.80 -9.96
C HIS A 269 21.55 -0.41 -9.19
N ARG A 270 21.08 -1.23 -8.24
CA ARG A 270 19.89 -0.93 -7.41
C ARG A 270 18.62 -0.68 -8.25
N LYS A 271 18.51 -1.36 -9.41
CA LYS A 271 17.48 -1.08 -10.42
C LYS A 271 16.14 -1.78 -10.17
N ALA A 272 16.00 -2.52 -9.07
CA ALA A 272 14.79 -3.29 -8.78
C ALA A 272 14.42 -3.20 -7.30
N ILE A 273 13.13 -3.14 -7.01
CA ILE A 273 12.57 -3.49 -5.69
C ILE A 273 11.85 -4.82 -5.84
N GLN A 274 12.19 -5.77 -4.97
CA GLN A 274 11.73 -7.15 -4.98
C GLN A 274 11.22 -7.53 -3.59
N THR A 275 10.16 -8.34 -3.50
CA THR A 275 9.73 -8.90 -2.21
C THR A 275 10.77 -9.92 -1.72
N CYS A 276 11.07 -9.92 -0.41
CA CYS A 276 12.09 -10.81 0.15
C CYS A 276 11.72 -12.29 0.06
N ASP A 277 10.45 -12.64 0.30
CA ASP A 277 9.99 -14.02 0.37
C ASP A 277 9.84 -14.64 -1.03
N ASN A 278 8.99 -14.04 -1.88
CA ASN A 278 8.72 -14.51 -3.23
C ASN A 278 8.19 -13.39 -4.13
N ASN A 279 8.89 -13.08 -5.23
CA ASN A 279 8.53 -12.04 -6.21
C ASN A 279 7.16 -12.24 -6.87
N SER A 280 6.62 -13.47 -6.83
CA SER A 280 5.25 -13.76 -7.22
C SER A 280 4.20 -13.00 -6.37
N ILE A 281 4.52 -12.64 -5.12
CA ILE A 281 3.59 -11.94 -4.22
C ILE A 281 3.22 -10.57 -4.78
N LEU A 282 4.24 -9.77 -5.13
CA LEU A 282 4.01 -8.43 -5.67
C LEU A 282 3.31 -8.48 -7.03
N GLY A 283 3.71 -9.40 -7.91
CA GLY A 283 3.07 -9.49 -9.23
C GLY A 283 1.66 -10.08 -9.21
N ALA A 284 1.33 -10.93 -8.24
CA ALA A 284 -0.05 -11.36 -7.99
C ALA A 284 -0.89 -10.18 -7.51
N TYR A 285 -0.38 -9.41 -6.55
CA TYR A 285 -1.04 -8.19 -6.05
C TYR A 285 -1.34 -7.19 -7.16
N ILE A 286 -0.37 -6.86 -8.01
CA ILE A 286 -0.61 -5.88 -9.08
C ILE A 286 -1.65 -6.42 -10.09
N ARG A 287 -1.62 -7.71 -10.43
CA ARG A 287 -2.61 -8.34 -11.33
C ARG A 287 -4.02 -8.29 -10.75
N GLU A 288 -4.16 -8.63 -9.47
CA GLU A 288 -5.42 -8.52 -8.73
C GLU A 288 -5.96 -7.09 -8.79
N ARG A 289 -5.10 -6.10 -8.49
CA ARG A 289 -5.44 -4.67 -8.50
C ARG A 289 -5.97 -4.19 -9.85
N ILE A 290 -5.38 -4.63 -10.97
CA ILE A 290 -5.81 -4.25 -12.33
C ILE A 290 -6.90 -5.16 -12.93
N GLY A 291 -7.42 -6.12 -12.14
CA GLY A 291 -8.47 -7.04 -12.57
C GLY A 291 -8.00 -8.08 -13.60
N VAL A 292 -6.72 -8.42 -13.61
CA VAL A 292 -6.13 -9.45 -14.48
C VAL A 292 -5.98 -10.75 -13.71
N GLN A 293 -6.26 -11.89 -14.37
CA GLN A 293 -6.14 -13.20 -13.74
C GLN A 293 -4.72 -13.43 -13.21
N SER A 294 -4.62 -14.01 -12.01
CA SER A 294 -3.34 -14.37 -11.41
C SER A 294 -2.48 -15.20 -12.39
N GLY A 295 -1.24 -14.77 -12.59
CA GLY A 295 -0.27 -15.38 -13.49
C GLY A 295 -0.41 -15.02 -14.97
N ALA A 296 -1.47 -14.31 -15.39
CA ALA A 296 -1.64 -13.91 -16.77
C ALA A 296 -0.57 -12.90 -17.22
N TYR A 297 -0.36 -12.79 -18.53
CA TYR A 297 0.45 -11.72 -19.09
C TYR A 297 -0.34 -10.42 -18.97
N VAL A 298 0.31 -9.35 -18.50
CA VAL A 298 -0.31 -8.03 -18.39
C VAL A 298 -0.07 -7.29 -19.70
N GLU A 299 -1.15 -6.94 -20.39
CA GLU A 299 -1.13 -6.18 -21.63
C GLU A 299 -1.28 -4.67 -21.35
N THR A 300 -0.87 -3.83 -22.31
CA THR A 300 -1.05 -2.37 -22.20
C THR A 300 -2.51 -1.99 -22.01
N LYS A 301 -3.44 -2.69 -22.67
CA LYS A 301 -4.89 -2.47 -22.52
C LYS A 301 -5.40 -2.71 -21.10
N ASP A 302 -4.75 -3.57 -20.33
CA ASP A 302 -5.12 -3.80 -18.92
C ASP A 302 -4.80 -2.57 -18.05
N LEU A 303 -3.68 -1.90 -18.30
CA LEU A 303 -3.31 -0.67 -17.60
C LEU A 303 -4.18 0.52 -18.01
N ILE A 304 -4.55 0.59 -19.30
CA ILE A 304 -5.51 1.57 -19.82
C ILE A 304 -6.87 1.37 -19.15
N ARG A 305 -7.38 0.13 -19.12
CA ARG A 305 -8.64 -0.21 -18.45
C ARG A 305 -8.61 0.11 -16.96
N TYR A 306 -7.47 -0.12 -16.30
CA TYR A 306 -7.28 0.30 -14.91
C TYR A 306 -7.20 1.82 -14.74
N GLY A 307 -6.83 2.54 -15.80
CA GLY A 307 -6.61 3.99 -15.84
C GLY A 307 -5.36 4.46 -15.10
N ARG A 308 -4.38 3.56 -14.92
CA ARG A 308 -3.08 3.91 -14.33
C ARG A 308 -1.99 2.96 -14.79
N ASP A 309 -0.86 3.55 -15.19
CA ASP A 309 0.29 2.85 -15.78
C ASP A 309 1.57 2.94 -14.92
N SER A 310 1.47 3.48 -13.72
CA SER A 310 2.61 3.78 -12.86
C SER A 310 2.22 3.71 -11.38
N LEU A 311 3.13 3.26 -10.52
CA LEU A 311 2.94 3.27 -9.07
C LEU A 311 3.70 4.43 -8.46
N ARG A 312 3.12 5.10 -7.47
CA ARG A 312 3.82 6.14 -6.71
C ARG A 312 4.39 5.52 -5.43
N LEU A 313 5.70 5.57 -5.28
CA LEU A 313 6.40 5.15 -4.07
C LEU A 313 6.82 6.40 -3.29
N SER A 314 6.25 6.60 -2.11
CA SER A 314 6.50 7.74 -1.21
C SER A 314 7.35 7.28 -0.02
N LYS A 315 8.45 7.99 0.28
CA LYS A 315 9.30 7.70 1.45
C LYS A 315 8.71 8.39 2.68
N ILE A 316 8.28 7.62 3.67
CA ILE A 316 7.73 8.16 4.92
C ILE A 316 8.89 8.52 5.86
N TYR A 317 9.79 7.56 6.09
CA TYR A 317 11.07 7.74 6.77
C TYR A 317 12.00 6.56 6.41
N GLU A 318 13.19 6.52 7.00
CA GLU A 318 14.17 5.47 6.71
C GLU A 318 13.61 4.07 6.95
N GLY A 319 13.47 3.29 5.87
CA GLY A 319 12.96 1.93 5.90
C GLY A 319 11.44 1.75 5.76
N LEU A 320 10.62 2.82 5.77
CA LEU A 320 9.18 2.74 5.56
C LEU A 320 8.72 3.59 4.37
N TYR A 321 8.01 2.95 3.44
CA TYR A 321 7.47 3.56 2.23
C TYR A 321 5.98 3.25 2.08
N VAL A 322 5.27 4.13 1.38
CA VAL A 322 3.90 3.91 0.92
C VAL A 322 3.90 3.76 -0.60
N LEU A 323 3.20 2.74 -1.10
CA LEU A 323 3.04 2.47 -2.53
C LEU A 323 1.58 2.71 -2.92
N ASN A 324 1.32 3.88 -3.51
CA ASN A 324 0.00 4.20 -4.04
C ASN A 324 -0.11 3.71 -5.48
N PHE A 325 -1.08 2.83 -5.72
CA PHE A 325 -1.49 2.35 -7.03
C PHE A 325 -2.98 2.60 -7.32
N ASP A 326 -3.64 3.48 -6.57
CA ASP A 326 -5.05 3.82 -6.73
C ASP A 326 -5.38 4.26 -8.17
N SER A 327 -6.52 3.80 -8.73
CA SER A 327 -6.93 4.19 -10.09
C SER A 327 -7.15 5.71 -10.17
N LYS A 328 -6.83 6.30 -11.33
CA LYS A 328 -7.08 7.71 -11.64
C LYS A 328 -8.33 7.93 -12.49
N LEU A 329 -9.12 6.88 -12.72
CA LEU A 329 -10.37 6.99 -13.45
C LEU A 329 -11.40 7.73 -12.61
N THR A 330 -11.92 8.79 -13.20
CA THR A 330 -13.05 9.55 -12.69
C THR A 330 -14.09 9.69 -13.78
N LEU A 331 -15.30 10.08 -13.40
CA LEU A 331 -16.38 10.27 -14.37
C LEU A 331 -15.98 11.25 -15.47
N SER A 332 -15.20 12.28 -15.14
CA SER A 332 -14.75 13.29 -16.10
C SER A 332 -13.74 12.80 -17.14
N ASN A 333 -13.06 11.68 -16.93
CA ASN A 333 -12.03 11.19 -17.85
C ASN A 333 -12.27 9.76 -18.36
N CYS A 334 -13.10 8.96 -17.70
CA CYS A 334 -13.22 7.53 -17.99
C CYS A 334 -13.72 7.22 -19.41
N GLU A 335 -14.51 8.12 -20.00
CA GLU A 335 -14.98 8.00 -21.38
C GLU A 335 -13.80 7.98 -22.38
N GLU A 336 -12.75 8.78 -22.18
CA GLU A 336 -11.55 8.76 -23.02
C GLU A 336 -10.83 7.41 -23.00
N TYR A 337 -10.88 6.70 -21.87
CA TYR A 337 -10.27 5.38 -21.72
C TYR A 337 -11.13 4.30 -22.38
N LEU A 338 -12.46 4.42 -22.35
CA LEU A 338 -13.37 3.49 -23.02
C LEU A 338 -13.16 3.44 -24.54
N TRP A 339 -12.92 4.59 -25.19
CA TRP A 339 -12.71 4.66 -26.65
C TRP A 339 -11.44 3.92 -27.12
N ASN A 340 -10.49 3.68 -26.22
CA ASN A 340 -9.25 2.96 -26.52
C ASN A 340 -9.37 1.43 -26.36
N LEU A 341 -10.56 0.91 -26.07
CA LEU A 341 -10.81 -0.52 -25.89
C LEU A 341 -11.57 -1.10 -27.09
N GLU A 342 -10.95 -2.08 -27.76
CA GLU A 342 -11.49 -2.75 -28.96
C GLU A 342 -12.38 -3.97 -28.65
N ASP A 343 -12.31 -4.52 -27.43
CA ASP A 343 -13.00 -5.75 -27.03
C ASP A 343 -14.50 -5.50 -26.68
N ARG A 344 -15.30 -5.02 -27.66
CA ARG A 344 -16.73 -4.69 -27.47
C ARG A 344 -17.65 -5.71 -28.12
N GLU A 345 -17.95 -6.78 -27.41
CA GLU A 345 -19.09 -7.65 -27.74
C GLU A 345 -20.40 -6.97 -27.35
N THR A 346 -21.49 -7.24 -28.07
CA THR A 346 -22.84 -6.77 -27.74
C THR A 346 -23.79 -7.93 -27.48
N THR A 347 -24.79 -7.71 -26.62
CA THR A 347 -25.90 -8.67 -26.40
C THR A 347 -27.24 -7.96 -26.39
N VAL A 348 -28.30 -8.71 -26.69
CA VAL A 348 -29.68 -8.20 -26.69
C VAL A 348 -30.16 -8.07 -25.24
N LEU A 349 -30.40 -6.84 -24.80
CA LEU A 349 -31.01 -6.55 -23.51
C LEU A 349 -32.53 -6.65 -23.58
N TYR A 350 -33.11 -6.15 -24.67
CA TYR A 350 -34.56 -6.13 -24.90
C TYR A 350 -34.84 -6.30 -26.39
N LYS A 351 -35.94 -6.99 -26.73
CA LYS A 351 -36.39 -7.16 -28.11
C LYS A 351 -37.90 -7.36 -28.16
N ASP A 352 -38.54 -6.63 -29.07
CA ASP A 352 -39.92 -6.84 -29.49
C ASP A 352 -40.02 -6.87 -31.03
N ASN A 353 -41.25 -6.81 -31.55
CA ASN A 353 -41.53 -6.88 -32.98
C ASN A 353 -41.10 -5.64 -33.78
N GLU A 354 -40.80 -4.53 -33.12
CA GLU A 354 -40.50 -3.23 -33.76
C GLU A 354 -39.09 -2.74 -33.45
N LYS A 355 -38.51 -3.12 -32.31
CA LYS A 355 -37.19 -2.65 -31.87
C LYS A 355 -36.42 -3.67 -31.06
N GLN A 356 -35.11 -3.48 -30.98
CA GLN A 356 -34.24 -4.15 -30.02
C GLN A 356 -33.28 -3.14 -29.38
N ILE A 357 -32.87 -3.42 -28.16
CA ILE A 357 -31.85 -2.68 -27.43
C ILE A 357 -30.68 -3.63 -27.20
N LEU A 358 -29.51 -3.22 -27.69
CA LEU A 358 -28.24 -3.91 -27.49
C LEU A 358 -27.46 -3.19 -26.39
N ILE A 359 -26.72 -3.95 -25.58
CA ILE A 359 -25.73 -3.41 -24.64
C ILE A 359 -24.34 -3.96 -24.95
N GLU A 360 -23.33 -3.11 -24.78
CA GLU A 360 -21.92 -3.49 -24.87
C GLU A 360 -21.48 -4.31 -23.64
N SER A 361 -20.47 -5.15 -23.83
CA SER A 361 -19.83 -5.95 -22.78
C SER A 361 -18.97 -5.10 -21.86
N ILE A 362 -18.47 -3.96 -22.35
CA ILE A 362 -17.69 -3.01 -21.56
C ILE A 362 -18.65 -2.01 -20.91
N PHE A 363 -18.47 -1.76 -19.62
CA PHE A 363 -19.30 -0.82 -18.87
C PHE A 363 -18.49 -0.09 -17.82
N ILE A 364 -19.01 1.06 -17.36
CA ILE A 364 -18.43 1.85 -16.28
C ILE A 364 -19.18 1.56 -15.00
N ARG A 365 -18.46 1.15 -13.96
CA ARG A 365 -19.00 1.07 -12.61
C ARG A 365 -18.69 2.36 -11.86
N ILE A 366 -19.71 2.92 -11.20
CA ILE A 366 -19.58 4.05 -10.27
C ILE A 366 -20.01 3.57 -8.88
N PRO A 367 -19.08 3.07 -8.04
CA PRO A 367 -19.41 2.50 -6.74
C PRO A 367 -20.17 3.47 -5.82
N GLN A 368 -19.83 4.76 -5.87
CA GLN A 368 -20.46 5.79 -5.03
C GLN A 368 -21.95 5.98 -5.29
N LEU A 369 -22.42 5.66 -6.49
CA LEU A 369 -23.83 5.77 -6.88
C LEU A 369 -24.53 4.40 -6.93
N ASN A 370 -23.81 3.31 -6.65
CA ASN A 370 -24.28 1.93 -6.78
C ASN A 370 -24.78 1.57 -8.20
N ILE A 371 -24.13 2.08 -9.24
CA ILE A 371 -24.56 1.86 -10.64
C ILE A 371 -23.46 1.32 -11.56
N ASP A 372 -23.92 0.57 -12.56
CA ASP A 372 -23.19 0.19 -13.76
C ASP A 372 -23.80 0.89 -14.98
N ILE A 373 -22.98 1.53 -15.80
CA ILE A 373 -23.39 2.28 -17.00
C ILE A 373 -22.85 1.57 -18.23
N TYR A 374 -23.77 1.05 -19.03
CA TYR A 374 -23.49 0.34 -20.27
C TYR A 374 -23.66 1.31 -21.45
N GLY A 375 -22.74 1.27 -22.41
CA GLY A 375 -23.03 1.74 -23.76
C GLY A 375 -24.01 0.79 -24.44
N GLY A 376 -24.90 1.31 -25.26
CA GLY A 376 -25.90 0.52 -25.96
C GLY A 376 -26.39 1.15 -27.24
N TYR A 377 -27.14 0.37 -28.00
CA TYR A 377 -27.70 0.77 -29.28
C TYR A 377 -29.20 0.48 -29.30
N LEU A 378 -30.00 1.47 -29.66
CA LEU A 378 -31.38 1.26 -30.10
C LEU A 378 -31.34 0.88 -31.57
N SER A 379 -31.93 -0.27 -31.92
CA SER A 379 -32.12 -0.67 -33.30
C SER A 379 -33.59 -0.86 -33.62
N LEU A 380 -34.02 -0.40 -34.79
CA LEU A 380 -35.40 -0.52 -35.27
C LEU A 380 -35.50 -1.59 -36.34
N TRP A 381 -36.61 -2.31 -36.37
CA TRP A 381 -36.86 -3.37 -37.34
C TRP A 381 -37.22 -2.77 -38.70
N ASP A 382 -36.44 -3.11 -39.73
CA ASP A 382 -36.76 -2.80 -41.11
C ASP A 382 -37.48 -3.99 -41.76
N LYS A 383 -38.73 -3.76 -42.19
CA LYS A 383 -39.54 -4.78 -42.85
C LYS A 383 -39.08 -5.06 -44.28
N GLU A 384 -38.46 -4.10 -44.96
CA GLU A 384 -38.01 -4.25 -46.34
C GLU A 384 -36.73 -5.09 -46.40
N GLU A 385 -35.77 -4.80 -45.52
CA GLU A 385 -34.49 -5.53 -45.44
C GLU A 385 -34.58 -6.80 -44.58
N ASN A 386 -35.67 -6.96 -43.80
CA ASN A 386 -35.86 -8.06 -42.86
C ASN A 386 -34.69 -8.17 -41.85
N ASP A 387 -34.21 -7.02 -41.38
CA ASP A 387 -33.11 -6.89 -40.42
C ASP A 387 -33.29 -5.64 -39.54
N TYR A 388 -32.49 -5.52 -38.48
CA TYR A 388 -32.44 -4.34 -37.63
C TYR A 388 -31.37 -3.35 -38.12
N PHE A 389 -31.69 -2.06 -38.12
CA PHE A 389 -30.70 -0.99 -38.30
C PHE A 389 -30.52 -0.19 -37.01
N ILE A 390 -29.30 0.28 -36.74
CA ILE A 390 -29.01 1.14 -35.59
C ILE A 390 -29.63 2.51 -35.83
N ASP A 391 -30.49 2.94 -34.91
CA ASP A 391 -31.17 4.24 -34.92
C ASP A 391 -30.41 5.26 -34.07
N SER A 392 -30.03 4.88 -32.84
CA SER A 392 -29.38 5.79 -31.90
C SER A 392 -28.52 5.08 -30.85
N ASP A 393 -27.51 5.80 -30.36
CA ASP A 393 -26.69 5.40 -29.22
C ASP A 393 -27.41 5.72 -27.90
N LEU A 394 -27.27 4.84 -26.92
CA LEU A 394 -27.89 4.94 -25.61
C LEU A 394 -26.85 4.67 -24.52
N PHE A 395 -27.04 5.31 -23.37
CA PHE A 395 -26.51 4.84 -22.10
C PHE A 395 -27.61 4.15 -21.31
N ILE A 396 -27.28 2.99 -20.74
CA ILE A 396 -28.19 2.19 -19.93
C ILE A 396 -27.56 2.04 -18.55
N ILE A 397 -28.27 2.54 -17.54
CA ILE A 397 -27.83 2.47 -16.15
C ILE A 397 -28.54 1.32 -15.47
N LYS A 398 -27.76 0.47 -14.85
CA LYS A 398 -28.22 -0.63 -14.01
C LYS A 398 -27.79 -0.43 -12.56
N ASP A 399 -28.65 -0.86 -11.65
CA ASP A 399 -28.27 -0.97 -10.24
C ASP A 399 -27.34 -2.18 -10.04
N ILE A 400 -26.24 -2.00 -9.30
CA ILE A 400 -25.19 -3.01 -9.13
C ILE A 400 -25.71 -4.26 -8.40
N GLU A 401 -26.60 -4.08 -7.43
CA GLU A 401 -27.06 -5.17 -6.57
C GLU A 401 -28.13 -6.03 -7.25
N THR A 402 -29.05 -5.38 -7.98
CA THR A 402 -30.21 -6.03 -8.58
C THR A 402 -30.01 -6.41 -10.06
N ASP A 403 -28.98 -5.86 -10.74
CA ASP A 403 -28.76 -5.96 -12.21
C ASP A 403 -30.00 -5.49 -13.02
N THR A 404 -30.86 -4.67 -12.41
CA THR A 404 -32.05 -4.12 -13.05
C THR A 404 -31.74 -2.78 -13.72
N VAL A 405 -32.37 -2.53 -14.88
CA VAL A 405 -32.28 -1.22 -15.56
C VAL A 405 -33.06 -0.20 -14.75
N VAL A 406 -32.38 0.86 -14.33
CA VAL A 406 -32.96 1.96 -13.52
C VAL A 406 -33.07 3.26 -14.30
N TYR A 407 -32.34 3.40 -15.41
CA TYR A 407 -32.37 4.59 -16.25
C TYR A 407 -31.83 4.30 -17.66
N GLU A 408 -32.34 4.99 -18.66
CA GLU A 408 -31.87 4.96 -20.05
C GLU A 408 -31.88 6.38 -20.64
N GLU A 409 -30.85 6.73 -21.39
CA GLU A 409 -30.77 8.05 -22.04
C GLU A 409 -30.00 7.97 -23.36
N GLY A 410 -30.57 8.55 -24.41
CA GLY A 410 -29.94 8.65 -25.72
C GLY A 410 -29.46 10.07 -26.02
N GLY A 411 -28.35 10.18 -26.74
CA GLY A 411 -27.87 11.44 -27.32
C GLY A 411 -27.13 12.39 -26.35
N SER A 412 -26.98 12.03 -25.08
CA SER A 412 -26.24 12.82 -24.09
C SER A 412 -24.84 12.26 -23.82
N PRO A 413 -23.84 13.12 -23.55
CA PRO A 413 -22.54 12.68 -23.03
C PRO A 413 -22.68 11.95 -21.69
N LEU A 414 -21.68 11.14 -21.33
CA LEU A 414 -21.68 10.32 -20.12
C LEU A 414 -21.94 11.14 -18.84
N VAL A 415 -21.23 12.26 -18.67
CA VAL A 415 -21.38 13.12 -17.47
C VAL A 415 -22.81 13.68 -17.37
N ALA A 416 -23.39 14.10 -18.50
CA ALA A 416 -24.75 14.63 -18.54
C ALA A 416 -25.79 13.55 -18.21
N THR A 417 -25.58 12.34 -18.73
CA THR A 417 -26.41 11.17 -18.42
C THR A 417 -26.44 10.89 -16.92
N VAL A 418 -25.26 10.87 -16.26
CA VAL A 418 -25.18 10.66 -14.80
C VAL A 418 -25.83 11.81 -14.02
N PHE A 419 -25.65 13.05 -14.47
CA PHE A 419 -26.30 14.21 -13.86
C PHE A 419 -27.83 14.11 -13.94
N ASN A 420 -28.37 13.75 -15.10
CA ASN A 420 -29.81 13.57 -15.29
C ASN A 420 -30.35 12.42 -14.44
N TYR A 421 -29.64 11.29 -14.37
CA TYR A 421 -29.97 10.19 -13.47
C TYR A 421 -30.03 10.64 -12.00
N CYS A 422 -29.01 11.33 -11.50
CA CYS A 422 -28.99 11.87 -10.14
C CYS A 422 -30.17 12.82 -9.86
N ASN A 423 -30.55 13.64 -10.86
CA ASN A 423 -31.71 14.52 -10.76
C ASN A 423 -33.03 13.74 -10.66
N THR A 424 -33.17 12.62 -11.35
CA THR A 424 -34.38 11.76 -11.21
C THR A 424 -34.55 11.23 -9.78
N LEU A 425 -33.43 11.01 -9.09
CA LEU A 425 -33.37 10.59 -7.69
C LEU A 425 -33.41 11.77 -6.69
N LYS A 426 -33.44 13.02 -7.16
CA LYS A 426 -33.36 14.24 -6.35
C LYS A 426 -32.10 14.30 -5.48
N LEU A 427 -30.99 13.75 -5.98
CA LEU A 427 -29.69 13.87 -5.33
C LEU A 427 -29.10 15.26 -5.64
N ASP A 428 -28.82 16.04 -4.60
CA ASP A 428 -28.12 17.32 -4.75
C ASP A 428 -26.65 17.07 -5.07
N THR A 429 -26.30 17.18 -6.36
CA THR A 429 -24.96 16.87 -6.86
C THR A 429 -24.48 17.99 -7.77
N SER A 430 -23.39 18.66 -7.37
CA SER A 430 -22.73 19.62 -8.26
C SER A 430 -21.97 18.89 -9.37
N ILE A 431 -21.78 19.56 -10.50
CA ILE A 431 -20.98 19.03 -11.62
C ILE A 431 -19.55 18.71 -11.17
N GLU A 432 -18.96 19.53 -10.30
CA GLU A 432 -17.62 19.30 -9.73
C GLU A 432 -17.57 18.00 -8.91
N THR A 433 -18.60 17.73 -8.11
CA THR A 433 -18.71 16.48 -7.37
C THR A 433 -18.83 15.30 -8.33
N LEU A 434 -19.66 15.39 -9.36
CA LEU A 434 -19.82 14.35 -10.37
C LEU A 434 -18.50 14.05 -11.08
N HIS A 435 -17.77 15.07 -11.51
CA HIS A 435 -16.48 14.92 -12.19
C HIS A 435 -15.46 14.12 -11.36
N SER A 436 -15.54 14.22 -10.02
CA SER A 436 -14.65 13.54 -9.09
C SER A 436 -15.05 12.11 -8.74
N LEU A 437 -16.22 11.63 -9.19
CA LEU A 437 -16.69 10.28 -8.91
C LEU A 437 -15.72 9.26 -9.48
N LYS A 438 -15.18 8.40 -8.61
CA LYS A 438 -14.30 7.29 -9.03
C LYS A 438 -15.07 6.35 -9.96
N CYS A 439 -14.41 5.92 -11.02
CA CYS A 439 -14.97 5.01 -12.01
C CYS A 439 -14.10 3.77 -12.15
N GLU A 440 -14.72 2.65 -12.50
CA GLU A 440 -14.00 1.43 -12.87
C GLU A 440 -14.52 0.94 -14.23
N ILE A 441 -13.62 0.68 -15.18
CA ILE A 441 -14.01 0.06 -16.44
C ILE A 441 -14.00 -1.46 -16.27
N LYS A 442 -15.15 -2.09 -16.53
CA LYS A 442 -15.38 -3.54 -16.38
C LYS A 442 -15.77 -4.16 -17.72
N ILE A 443 -15.59 -5.48 -17.81
CA ILE A 443 -15.97 -6.28 -18.98
C ILE A 443 -16.83 -7.45 -18.49
N LYS A 444 -18.05 -7.55 -19.01
CA LYS A 444 -18.97 -8.68 -18.82
C LYS A 444 -18.82 -9.61 -20.03
N LYS A 445 -18.47 -10.87 -19.80
CA LYS A 445 -18.57 -11.89 -20.85
C LYS A 445 -20.04 -12.28 -20.98
N PHE A 446 -20.56 -12.22 -22.20
CA PHE A 446 -21.94 -12.60 -22.50
C PHE A 446 -22.07 -14.09 -22.80
#